data_AF-A0A2G8HXA9-F1
#
_entry.id   AF-A0A2G8HXA9-F1
#
_cell.length_a   1.000
_cell.length_b   1.000
_cell.length_c   1.000
_cell.angle_alpha   90.00
_cell.angle_beta   90.00
_cell.angle_gamma   90.00
#
_symmetry.space_group_name_H-M   'P 1'
#
loop_
_entity.id
_entity.type
_entity.pdbx_description
1 polymer ?
#
loop_
_entity_poly.entity_id
_entity_poly.type
_entity_poly.pdbx_seq_one_letter_code
_entity_poly.pdbx_strand_id
1 'polypeptide(L)'
;MKTLLFIKILFISLLIPATANAEYRVFQYYVKSKLRMPTDQSGYLVTSTLDPVSYLSYHGGSTSLKVDLLRSWMCVGHTGNQKDLCPGPEENSGVLAQK
;
A
#
# COMPACT_ATOMS: atom_id res chain seq x y z
N MET A 1 5.24 -25.06 -40.50
CA MET A 1 6.30 -25.15 -39.46
C MET A 1 6.68 -23.80 -38.85
N LYS A 2 6.85 -22.72 -39.63
CA LYS A 2 7.21 -21.38 -39.11
C LYS A 2 6.19 -20.79 -38.12
N THR A 3 4.88 -20.96 -38.37
CA THR A 3 3.80 -20.51 -37.47
C THR A 3 3.80 -21.20 -36.10
N LEU A 4 4.08 -22.51 -36.06
CA LEU A 4 4.23 -23.26 -34.79
C LEU A 4 5.45 -22.80 -33.99
N LEU A 5 6.53 -22.37 -34.66
CA LEU A 5 7.70 -21.78 -34.00
C LEU A 5 7.34 -20.43 -33.34
N PHE A 6 6.61 -19.56 -34.04
CA PHE A 6 6.15 -18.28 -33.50
C PHE A 6 5.23 -18.45 -32.28
N ILE A 7 4.30 -19.41 -32.31
CA ILE A 7 3.40 -19.69 -31.18
C ILE A 7 4.20 -20.14 -29.95
N LYS A 8 5.22 -21.01 -30.13
CA LYS A 8 6.10 -21.44 -29.04
C LYS A 8 6.87 -20.28 -28.42
N ILE A 9 7.39 -19.36 -29.25
CA ILE A 9 8.13 -18.17 -28.77
C ILE A 9 7.20 -17.23 -27.98
N LEU A 10 5.99 -16.99 -28.47
CA LEU A 10 4.98 -16.17 -27.78
C LEU A 10 4.65 -16.77 -26.41
N PHE A 11 4.42 -18.09 -26.34
CA PHE A 11 4.12 -18.77 -25.08
C PHE A 11 5.27 -18.69 -24.08
N ILE A 12 6.52 -18.79 -24.54
CA ILE A 12 7.71 -18.66 -23.69
C ILE A 12 7.87 -17.22 -23.16
N SER A 13 7.60 -16.19 -23.99
CA SER A 13 7.66 -14.80 -23.53
C SER A 13 6.62 -14.46 -22.45
N LEU A 14 5.49 -15.17 -22.42
CA LEU A 14 4.44 -14.94 -21.43
C LEU A 14 4.81 -15.48 -20.03
N LEU A 15 5.78 -16.40 -19.96
CA LEU A 15 6.21 -17.06 -18.73
C LEU A 15 7.32 -16.30 -17.97
N ILE A 16 7.78 -15.16 -18.49
CA ILE A 16 8.79 -14.34 -17.82
C ILE A 16 8.07 -13.24 -17.04
N PRO A 17 7.88 -13.37 -15.70
CA PRO A 17 7.31 -12.30 -14.92
C PRO A 17 8.29 -11.11 -14.92
N ALA A 18 7.86 -9.98 -15.49
CA ALA A 18 8.60 -8.74 -15.38
C ALA A 18 8.50 -8.23 -13.93
N THR A 19 9.63 -8.11 -13.24
CA THR A 19 9.69 -7.44 -11.95
C THR A 19 9.64 -5.93 -12.21
N ALA A 20 8.45 -5.35 -12.06
CA ALA A 20 8.26 -3.91 -12.15
C ALA A 20 8.81 -3.26 -10.88
N ASN A 21 9.96 -2.61 -10.99
CA ASN A 21 10.54 -1.81 -9.92
C ASN A 21 9.91 -0.41 -9.96
N ALA A 22 8.97 -0.16 -9.05
CA ALA A 22 8.33 1.14 -8.90
C ALA A 22 8.54 1.67 -7.49
N GLU A 23 9.00 2.92 -7.39
CA GLU A 23 8.88 3.67 -6.16
C GLU A 23 7.40 3.84 -5.82
N TYR A 24 7.08 3.83 -4.54
CA TYR A 24 5.70 3.97 -4.07
C TYR A 24 5.61 5.01 -2.96
N ARG A 25 4.39 5.49 -2.74
CA ARG A 25 4.07 6.37 -1.62
C ARG A 25 3.44 5.55 -0.51
N VAL A 26 3.83 5.85 0.72
CA VAL A 26 3.16 5.36 1.93
C VAL A 26 2.35 6.49 2.53
N PHE A 27 1.17 6.15 3.02
CA PHE A 27 0.27 7.03 3.73
C PHE A 27 0.03 6.47 5.12
N GLN A 28 0.01 7.35 6.12
CA GLN A 28 -0.40 6.99 7.47
C GLN A 28 -1.74 7.65 7.79
N TYR A 29 -2.67 6.84 8.28
CA TYR A 29 -4.03 7.23 8.59
C TYR A 29 -4.32 7.06 10.07
N TYR A 30 -5.18 7.93 10.58
CA TYR A 30 -6.01 7.64 11.75
C TYR A 30 -7.38 7.19 11.27
N VAL A 31 -7.76 5.95 11.59
CA VAL A 31 -9.01 5.33 11.14
C VAL A 31 -9.94 5.17 12.31
N LYS A 32 -11.22 5.54 12.11
CA LYS A 32 -12.28 5.36 13.10
C LYS A 32 -13.54 4.81 12.44
N SER A 33 -14.18 3.84 13.10
CA SER A 33 -15.48 3.35 12.66
C SER A 33 -16.56 4.42 12.83
N LYS A 34 -17.42 4.55 11.83
CA LYS A 34 -18.67 5.34 11.92
C LYS A 34 -19.84 4.47 12.36
N LEU A 35 -19.69 3.15 12.33
CA LEU A 35 -20.70 2.22 12.79
C LEU A 35 -20.76 2.27 14.32
N ARG A 36 -21.96 2.38 14.87
CA ARG A 36 -22.18 2.40 16.32
C ARG A 36 -22.16 0.98 16.87
N MET A 37 -20.99 0.35 16.84
CA MET A 37 -20.75 -0.90 17.56
C MET A 37 -20.04 -0.58 18.90
N PRO A 38 -20.39 -1.25 20.01
CA PRO A 38 -19.78 -1.00 21.32
C PRO A 38 -18.26 -1.12 21.35
N THR A 39 -17.69 -1.99 20.50
CA THR A 39 -16.26 -2.33 20.46
C THR A 39 -15.44 -1.47 19.48
N ASP A 40 -16.08 -0.74 18.56
CA ASP A 40 -15.41 -0.10 17.41
C ASP A 40 -15.09 1.40 17.62
N GLN A 41 -15.26 1.93 18.83
CA GLN A 41 -15.15 3.37 19.06
C GLN A 41 -13.70 3.89 19.15
N SER A 42 -12.74 3.02 19.42
CA SER A 42 -11.31 3.39 19.48
C SER A 42 -10.75 3.49 18.07
N GLY A 43 -10.33 4.69 17.67
CA GLY A 43 -9.59 4.85 16.42
C GLY A 43 -8.18 4.26 16.53
N TYR A 44 -7.60 3.90 15.39
CA TYR A 44 -6.27 3.29 15.32
C TYR A 44 -5.42 3.91 14.21
N LEU A 45 -4.11 3.78 14.34
CA LEU A 45 -3.14 4.19 13.32
C LEU A 45 -2.84 3.05 12.38
N VAL A 46 -2.78 3.34 11.08
CA VAL A 46 -2.43 2.35 10.06
C VAL A 46 -1.63 3.00 8.93
N THR A 47 -0.69 2.24 8.38
CA THR A 47 0.08 2.63 7.20
C THR A 47 -0.34 1.79 6.00
N SER A 48 -0.43 2.42 4.83
CA SER A 48 -0.87 1.76 3.60
C SER A 48 -0.27 2.44 2.37
N THR A 49 -0.14 1.71 1.27
CA THR A 49 0.21 2.27 -0.05
C THR A 49 -0.99 2.81 -0.82
N LEU A 50 -2.21 2.48 -0.38
CA LEU A 50 -3.44 3.02 -0.93
C LEU A 50 -3.60 4.49 -0.55
N ASP A 51 -3.84 5.33 -1.55
CA ASP A 51 -4.22 6.73 -1.34
C ASP A 51 -5.55 6.83 -0.57
N PRO A 52 -5.93 8.00 -0.04
CA PRO A 52 -7.09 8.10 0.85
C PRO A 52 -8.39 7.63 0.20
N VAL A 53 -8.57 7.86 -1.11
CA VAL A 53 -9.78 7.46 -1.83
C VAL A 53 -9.81 5.95 -2.02
N SER A 54 -8.68 5.37 -2.44
CA SER A 54 -8.55 3.92 -2.64
C SER A 54 -8.62 3.14 -1.31
N TYR A 55 -8.03 3.67 -0.24
CA TYR A 55 -8.11 3.06 1.08
C TYR A 55 -9.55 3.01 1.55
N LEU A 56 -10.27 4.13 1.41
CA LEU A 56 -11.67 4.21 1.83
C LEU A 56 -12.56 3.26 1.02
N SER A 57 -12.41 3.21 -0.31
CA SER A 57 -13.21 2.33 -1.16
C SER A 57 -12.96 0.85 -0.85
N TYR A 58 -11.71 0.46 -0.59
CA TYR A 58 -11.35 -0.91 -0.24
C TYR A 58 -11.93 -1.35 1.12
N HIS A 59 -12.00 -0.44 2.09
CA HIS A 59 -12.41 -0.76 3.47
C HIS A 59 -13.89 -0.43 3.77
N GLY A 60 -14.76 -0.47 2.77
CA GLY A 60 -16.21 -0.35 2.96
C GLY A 60 -16.78 1.08 2.90
N GLY A 61 -15.99 2.04 2.44
CA GLY A 61 -16.45 3.36 2.04
C GLY A 61 -16.65 4.38 3.17
N SER A 62 -17.06 5.59 2.77
CA SER A 62 -17.27 6.74 3.66
C SER A 62 -18.43 6.58 4.64
N THR A 63 -19.31 5.61 4.41
CA THR A 63 -20.43 5.27 5.31
C THR A 63 -19.97 4.43 6.50
N SER A 64 -18.95 3.60 6.32
CA SER A 64 -18.45 2.66 7.33
C SER A 64 -17.33 3.27 8.16
N LEU A 65 -16.43 4.03 7.52
CA LEU A 65 -15.21 4.54 8.15
C LEU A 65 -15.05 6.05 7.99
N LYS A 66 -14.37 6.65 8.97
CA LYS A 66 -13.71 7.95 8.84
C LYS A 66 -12.19 7.69 8.78
N VAL A 67 -11.54 8.26 7.79
CA VAL A 67 -10.10 8.13 7.56
C VAL A 67 -9.52 9.53 7.50
N ASP A 68 -8.66 9.86 8.45
CA ASP A 68 -7.94 11.13 8.50
C ASP A 68 -6.46 10.88 8.12
N LEU A 69 -5.98 11.51 7.05
CA LEU A 69 -4.58 11.42 6.61
C LEU A 69 -3.69 12.24 7.56
N LEU A 70 -2.73 11.58 8.19
CA LEU A 70 -1.79 12.23 9.10
C LEU A 70 -0.52 12.70 8.37
N ARG A 71 0.05 11.81 7.56
CA ARG A 71 1.28 12.08 6.79
C ARG A 71 1.44 11.10 5.64
N SER A 72 2.33 11.44 4.70
CA SER A 72 2.75 10.55 3.62
C SER A 72 4.21 10.79 3.23
N TRP A 73 4.86 9.77 2.71
CA TRP A 73 6.25 9.86 2.23
C TRP A 73 6.48 8.95 1.02
N MET A 74 7.47 9.31 0.20
CA MET A 74 7.92 8.50 -0.93
C MET A 74 8.99 7.52 -0.47
N CYS A 75 8.85 6.26 -0.89
CA CYS A 75 9.84 5.22 -0.71
C CYS A 75 10.79 5.19 -1.91
N VAL A 76 11.73 6.13 -1.94
CA VAL A 76 12.73 6.28 -3.01
C VAL A 76 13.68 5.07 -3.00
N GLY A 77 13.92 4.47 -4.16
CA GLY A 77 14.78 3.28 -4.29
C GLY A 77 14.24 2.00 -3.63
N HIS A 78 13.03 2.00 -3.07
CA HIS A 78 12.40 0.81 -2.48
C HIS A 78 11.19 0.40 -3.32
N THR A 79 11.23 -0.80 -3.88
CA THR A 79 10.31 -1.20 -4.96
C THR A 79 9.20 -2.15 -4.52
N GLY A 80 8.96 -2.24 -3.21
CA GLY A 80 7.85 -2.99 -2.64
C GLY A 80 8.19 -4.46 -2.46
N ASN A 81 8.62 -5.20 -3.50
CA ASN A 81 9.17 -6.58 -3.48
C ASN A 81 8.66 -7.54 -2.37
N GLN A 82 7.39 -7.42 -1.95
CA GLN A 82 6.81 -8.12 -0.79
C GLN A 82 7.55 -7.89 0.55
N LYS A 83 8.33 -6.81 0.65
CA LYS A 83 8.96 -6.34 1.87
C LYS A 83 8.01 -5.43 2.64
N ASP A 84 8.33 -5.21 3.91
CA ASP A 84 7.65 -4.21 4.73
C ASP A 84 7.72 -2.81 4.09
N LEU A 85 6.76 -1.97 4.48
CA LEU A 85 6.72 -0.58 4.04
C LEU A 85 7.97 0.15 4.51
N CYS A 86 8.52 1.01 3.66
CA CYS A 86 9.69 1.78 4.06
C CYS A 86 9.35 2.72 5.25
N PRO A 87 10.27 2.90 6.21
CA PRO A 87 10.05 3.79 7.35
C PRO A 87 9.90 5.25 6.89
N GLY A 88 9.07 6.00 7.62
CA GLY A 88 8.90 7.42 7.38
C GLY A 88 10.11 8.25 7.86
N PRO A 89 10.14 9.53 7.51
CA PRO A 89 11.24 10.42 7.87
C PRO A 89 11.48 10.53 9.39
N GLU A 90 10.42 10.50 10.20
CA GLU A 90 10.50 10.66 11.65
C GLU A 90 11.09 9.42 12.34
N GLU A 91 10.75 8.23 11.84
CA GLU A 91 11.35 6.97 12.26
C GLU A 91 12.84 6.94 11.92
N ASN A 92 13.21 7.42 10.72
CA ASN A 92 14.61 7.50 10.28
C ASN A 92 15.42 8.54 11.05
N SER A 93 14.75 9.58 11.58
CA SER A 93 15.38 10.64 12.36
C SER A 93 15.64 10.26 13.82
N GLY A 94 15.16 9.08 14.27
CA GLY A 94 15.28 8.63 15.66
C GLY A 94 14.37 9.36 16.66
N VAL A 95 13.52 10.29 16.20
CA VAL A 95 12.62 11.09 17.04
C VAL A 95 11.54 10.21 17.70
N LEU A 96 11.15 9.11 17.05
CA LEU A 96 10.16 8.15 17.55
C LEU A 96 10.77 6.91 18.21
N ALA A 97 12.10 6.78 18.23
CA ALA A 97 12.80 5.65 18.88
C ALA A 97 12.84 5.76 20.41
N GLN A 98 12.28 6.83 20.99
CA GLN A 98 12.16 7.04 22.42
C GLN A 98 10.77 6.64 22.90
N LYS A 99 10.54 5.34 23.10
CA LYS A 99 9.45 4.88 23.96
C LYS A 99 9.82 3.61 24.69
#